data_AF-A0A8T2SB08-F1
#
_entry.id   AF-A0A8T2SB08-F1
#
_cell.length_a   1.000
_cell.length_b   1.000
_cell.length_c   1.000
_cell.angle_alpha   90.00
_cell.angle_beta   90.00
_cell.angle_gamma   90.00
#
_symmetry.space_group_name_H-M   'P 1'
#
loop_
_entity.id
_entity.type
_entity.pdbx_description
1 polymer ?
#
loop_
_entity_poly.entity_id
_entity_poly.type
_entity_poly.pdbx_seq_one_letter_code
_entity_poly.pdbx_strand_id
1 'polypeptide(L)'
;MQRLNKTKSWVVSLKCLALLHRSLQRGGFMYEDQVVLRFSPRNGAKNHLNLSKFRDDSSALAWQASSWIRWYAGYLETLIKASANPPIEVNALISTTDELMSKIVALDMLLNELGTCPSLADAASALASHTLIQDTFRLIVKDYANKRELLHYCLKEMSENRIPELSGPQITQLLHACKTLSSTGASYGTLNELALSFKVAVPLPLLDHVTSTEQELLNMSEVYTAAALRLSDAALQGKCGALIKYVAPSDPLTPPKLPGPAIFRHSKVVSSQ
;
A
#
# COMPACT_ATOMS: atom_id res chain seq x y z
N MET A 1 -24.84 1.37 -6.72
CA MET A 1 -24.00 2.50 -7.19
C MET A 1 -24.75 3.63 -7.90
N GLN A 2 -25.81 3.40 -8.69
CA GLN A 2 -26.59 4.51 -9.30
C GLN A 2 -27.11 5.54 -8.28
N ARG A 3 -27.44 5.10 -7.05
CA ARG A 3 -27.85 6.00 -5.95
C ARG A 3 -26.71 6.88 -5.44
N LEU A 4 -25.48 6.35 -5.33
CA LEU A 4 -24.30 7.09 -4.87
C LEU A 4 -23.96 8.25 -5.83
N ASN A 5 -24.07 8.02 -7.15
CA ASN A 5 -23.77 9.03 -8.15
C ASN A 5 -24.85 10.12 -8.31
N LYS A 6 -26.06 9.90 -7.78
CA LYS A 6 -27.19 10.83 -7.91
C LYS A 6 -27.50 11.60 -6.62
N THR A 7 -27.05 11.10 -5.47
CA THR A 7 -27.35 11.70 -4.18
C THR A 7 -26.37 12.82 -3.84
N LYS A 8 -26.88 13.91 -3.26
CA LYS A 8 -26.07 14.91 -2.55
C LYS A 8 -26.06 14.69 -1.03
N SER A 9 -26.90 13.79 -0.53
CA SER A 9 -27.01 13.50 0.91
C SER A 9 -25.84 12.67 1.42
N TRP A 10 -25.09 13.21 2.38
CA TRP A 10 -23.98 12.55 3.04
C TRP A 10 -24.39 11.22 3.71
N VAL A 11 -25.57 11.17 4.33
CA VAL A 11 -26.11 9.95 4.98
C VAL A 11 -26.30 8.82 3.98
N VAL A 12 -26.91 9.12 2.82
CA VAL A 12 -27.14 8.13 1.77
C VAL A 12 -25.82 7.65 1.19
N SER A 13 -24.89 8.57 0.91
CA SER A 13 -23.56 8.24 0.40
C SER A 13 -22.80 7.33 1.37
N LEU A 14 -22.75 7.70 2.65
CA LEU A 14 -22.04 6.94 3.68
C LEU A 14 -22.65 5.54 3.87
N LYS A 15 -23.99 5.41 3.87
CA LYS A 15 -24.66 4.11 3.91
C LYS A 15 -24.30 3.24 2.69
N CYS A 16 -24.25 3.82 1.49
CA CYS A 16 -23.82 3.10 0.30
C CYS A 16 -22.38 2.60 0.40
N LEU A 17 -21.45 3.44 0.89
CA LEU A 17 -20.05 3.06 1.10
C LEU A 17 -19.91 1.99 2.20
N ALA A 18 -20.65 2.11 3.30
CA ALA A 18 -20.66 1.11 4.37
C ALA A 18 -21.19 -0.25 3.88
N LEU A 19 -22.24 -0.26 3.05
CA LEU A 19 -22.75 -1.47 2.42
C LEU A 19 -21.73 -2.09 1.47
N LEU A 20 -21.02 -1.26 0.70
CA LEU A 20 -19.94 -1.74 -0.16
C LEU A 20 -18.84 -2.40 0.68
N HIS A 21 -18.33 -1.73 1.72
CA HIS A 21 -17.30 -2.27 2.61
C HIS A 21 -17.72 -3.61 3.24
N ARG A 22 -18.95 -3.70 3.77
CA ARG A 22 -19.47 -4.97 4.31
C ARG A 22 -19.59 -6.06 3.25
N SER A 23 -19.88 -5.68 2.00
CA SER A 23 -19.94 -6.62 0.88
C SER A 23 -18.54 -7.09 0.48
N LEU A 24 -17.51 -6.24 0.59
CA LEU A 24 -16.12 -6.65 0.41
C LEU A 24 -15.69 -7.63 1.52
N GLN A 25 -16.11 -7.39 2.76
CA GLN A 25 -15.76 -8.28 3.89
C GLN A 25 -16.47 -9.65 3.83
N ARG A 26 -17.65 -9.73 3.21
CA ARG A 26 -18.45 -10.97 3.12
C ARG A 26 -18.37 -11.67 1.76
N GLY A 27 -18.01 -10.94 0.72
CA GLY A 27 -17.98 -11.44 -0.65
C GLY A 27 -16.81 -12.39 -0.83
N GLY A 28 -17.07 -13.58 -1.35
CA GLY A 28 -16.01 -14.44 -1.88
C GLY A 28 -15.47 -13.90 -3.21
N PHE A 29 -14.31 -14.41 -3.61
CA PHE A 29 -13.53 -14.07 -4.81
C PHE A 29 -14.35 -13.70 -6.08
N MET A 30 -15.45 -14.40 -6.35
CA MET A 30 -16.33 -14.16 -7.51
C MET A 30 -17.04 -12.78 -7.51
N TYR A 31 -17.25 -12.18 -6.34
CA TYR A 31 -17.84 -10.85 -6.19
C TYR A 31 -16.78 -9.75 -6.27
N GLU A 32 -15.58 -10.02 -5.75
CA GLU A 32 -14.44 -9.11 -5.78
C GLU A 32 -13.99 -8.82 -7.22
N ASP A 33 -13.93 -9.83 -8.10
CA ASP A 33 -13.60 -9.61 -9.52
C ASP A 33 -14.62 -8.68 -10.22
N GLN A 34 -15.92 -8.88 -9.98
CA GLN A 34 -16.96 -8.00 -10.56
C GLN A 34 -16.94 -6.58 -9.99
N VAL A 35 -16.48 -6.42 -8.76
CA VAL A 35 -16.30 -5.14 -8.08
C VAL A 35 -15.04 -4.45 -8.62
N VAL A 36 -13.89 -5.12 -8.64
CA VAL A 36 -12.63 -4.60 -9.19
C VAL A 36 -12.80 -4.16 -10.65
N LEU A 37 -13.51 -4.95 -11.46
CA LEU A 37 -13.84 -4.59 -12.85
C LEU A 37 -14.74 -3.35 -12.98
N ARG A 38 -15.55 -3.04 -11.96
CA ARG A 38 -16.44 -1.86 -11.95
C ARG A 38 -15.82 -0.61 -11.30
N PHE A 39 -14.80 -0.77 -10.48
CA PHE A 39 -14.21 0.32 -9.68
C PHE A 39 -12.76 0.65 -10.04
N SER A 40 -12.04 -0.26 -10.69
CA SER A 40 -10.72 0.03 -11.24
C SER A 40 -10.84 0.57 -12.67
N PRO A 41 -10.20 1.71 -13.02
CA PRO A 41 -10.27 2.31 -14.35
C PRO A 41 -9.44 1.54 -15.40
N ARG A 42 -9.49 0.20 -15.39
CA ARG A 42 -8.67 -0.64 -16.28
C ARG A 42 -9.09 -0.53 -17.76
N ASN A 43 -10.36 -0.18 -18.03
CA ASN A 43 -10.93 -0.19 -19.39
C ASN A 43 -11.68 1.11 -19.76
N GLY A 44 -11.29 2.28 -19.24
CA GLY A 44 -12.01 3.55 -19.53
C GLY A 44 -13.41 3.64 -18.91
N ALA A 45 -13.78 2.70 -18.04
CA ALA A 45 -15.01 2.74 -17.27
C ALA A 45 -14.96 3.83 -16.19
N LYS A 46 -16.12 4.46 -15.93
CA LYS A 46 -16.24 5.49 -14.88
C LYS A 46 -15.94 4.84 -13.51
N ASN A 47 -14.89 5.30 -12.83
CA ASN A 47 -14.67 4.95 -11.43
C ASN A 47 -15.86 5.47 -10.60
N HIS A 48 -16.75 4.56 -10.22
CA HIS A 48 -17.98 4.84 -9.48
C HIS A 48 -17.76 5.17 -8.00
N LEU A 49 -16.52 5.08 -7.52
CA LEU A 49 -16.11 5.48 -6.17
C LEU A 49 -15.39 6.84 -6.14
N ASN A 50 -15.12 7.45 -7.29
CA ASN A 50 -14.48 8.76 -7.32
C ASN A 50 -15.43 9.83 -6.78
N LEU A 51 -15.36 10.03 -5.47
CA LEU A 51 -16.12 11.04 -4.75
C LEU A 51 -15.28 12.28 -4.46
N SER A 52 -14.13 12.50 -5.10
CA SER A 52 -13.23 13.65 -4.85
C SER A 52 -13.93 15.02 -4.82
N LYS A 53 -15.01 15.19 -5.60
CA LYS A 53 -15.84 16.41 -5.67
C LYS A 53 -17.11 16.36 -4.83
N PHE A 54 -17.33 15.29 -4.06
CA PHE A 54 -18.52 15.13 -3.22
C PHE A 54 -18.53 16.20 -2.12
N ARG A 55 -19.67 16.89 -2.00
CA ARG A 55 -19.90 17.93 -1.02
C ARG A 55 -21.39 18.07 -0.73
N ASP A 56 -21.74 18.03 0.55
CA ASP A 56 -23.08 18.25 1.08
C ASP A 56 -23.06 19.49 1.96
N ASP A 57 -23.66 20.59 1.48
CA ASP A 57 -23.72 21.88 2.17
C ASP A 57 -25.03 22.07 2.96
N SER A 58 -25.82 21.00 3.18
CA SER A 58 -27.10 21.07 3.90
C SER A 58 -27.00 21.43 5.38
N SER A 59 -25.85 21.17 6.02
CA SER A 59 -25.57 21.52 7.41
C SER A 59 -24.07 21.54 7.69
N ALA A 60 -23.64 22.17 8.78
CA ALA A 60 -22.24 22.14 9.22
C ALA A 60 -21.72 20.70 9.43
N LEU A 61 -22.57 19.81 9.96
CA LEU A 61 -22.25 18.39 10.12
C LEU A 61 -22.12 17.69 8.76
N ALA A 62 -23.00 17.97 7.80
CA ALA A 62 -22.91 17.41 6.45
C ALA A 62 -21.64 17.86 5.70
N TRP A 63 -21.20 19.10 5.94
CA TRP A 63 -19.96 19.63 5.39
C TRP A 63 -18.74 18.89 5.96
N GLN A 64 -18.70 18.68 7.28
CA GLN A 64 -17.68 17.85 7.92
C GLN A 64 -17.75 16.39 7.46
N ALA A 65 -18.95 15.81 7.32
CA ALA A 65 -19.12 14.46 6.80
C ALA A 65 -18.63 14.32 5.34
N SER A 66 -18.60 15.40 4.57
CA SER A 66 -18.13 15.37 3.18
C SER A 66 -16.62 15.15 3.07
N SER A 67 -15.80 15.62 4.02
CA SER A 67 -14.37 15.26 4.04
C SER A 67 -14.19 13.77 4.38
N TRP A 68 -14.94 13.27 5.37
CA TRP A 68 -14.95 11.85 5.73
C TRP A 68 -15.35 10.95 4.55
N ILE A 69 -16.43 11.27 3.84
CA ILE A 69 -16.91 10.49 2.69
C ILE A 69 -15.87 10.44 1.57
N ARG A 70 -15.19 11.56 1.30
CA ARG A 70 -14.13 11.64 0.28
C ARG A 70 -12.96 10.73 0.63
N TRP A 71 -12.48 10.84 1.86
CA TRP A 71 -11.39 10.01 2.35
C TRP A 71 -11.79 8.52 2.39
N TYR A 72 -12.97 8.20 2.94
CA TYR A 72 -13.45 6.82 3.04
C TYR A 72 -13.69 6.17 1.67
N ALA A 73 -14.13 6.94 0.68
CA ALA A 73 -14.23 6.43 -0.69
C ALA A 73 -12.85 6.11 -1.29
N GLY A 74 -11.84 6.97 -1.08
CA GLY A 74 -10.45 6.70 -1.45
C GLY A 74 -9.91 5.43 -0.79
N TYR A 75 -10.11 5.32 0.53
CA TYR A 75 -9.74 4.13 1.28
C TYR A 75 -10.38 2.86 0.72
N LEU A 76 -11.67 2.90 0.36
CA LEU A 76 -12.33 1.75 -0.26
C LEU A 76 -11.83 1.44 -1.67
N GLU A 77 -11.40 2.43 -2.45
CA GLU A 77 -10.76 2.20 -3.75
C GLU A 77 -9.43 1.47 -3.58
N THR A 78 -8.61 1.87 -2.62
CA THR A 78 -7.34 1.19 -2.31
C THR A 78 -7.58 -0.18 -1.70
N LEU A 79 -8.61 -0.33 -0.87
CA LEU A 79 -9.02 -1.62 -0.31
C LEU A 79 -9.38 -2.61 -1.41
N ILE A 80 -10.17 -2.18 -2.40
CA ILE A 80 -10.53 -3.02 -3.55
C ILE A 80 -9.30 -3.43 -4.35
N LYS A 81 -8.31 -2.54 -4.53
CA LYS A 81 -7.05 -2.88 -5.20
C LYS A 81 -6.23 -3.90 -4.40
N ALA A 82 -6.22 -3.78 -3.07
CA ALA A 82 -5.54 -4.70 -2.18
C ALA A 82 -6.26 -6.05 -2.03
N SER A 83 -7.60 -6.06 -2.16
CA SER A 83 -8.46 -7.24 -2.07
C SER A 83 -8.76 -7.90 -3.42
N ALA A 84 -8.31 -7.34 -4.54
CA ALA A 84 -8.51 -7.87 -5.88
C ALA A 84 -7.87 -9.25 -6.14
N ASN A 85 -7.15 -9.79 -5.16
CA ASN A 85 -6.46 -11.07 -5.25
C ASN A 85 -7.13 -12.07 -4.28
N PRO A 86 -7.30 -13.35 -4.66
CA PRO A 86 -8.12 -14.32 -3.94
C PRO A 86 -7.73 -14.49 -2.45
N PRO A 87 -8.68 -14.95 -1.60
CA PRO A 87 -8.44 -15.19 -0.18
C PRO A 87 -7.29 -16.18 0.04
N ILE A 88 -6.49 -15.88 1.06
CA ILE A 88 -5.15 -16.41 1.29
C ILE A 88 -5.12 -17.87 1.71
N GLU A 89 -6.23 -18.39 2.23
CA GLU A 89 -6.27 -19.73 2.86
C GLU A 89 -5.85 -20.87 1.92
N VAL A 90 -5.76 -20.61 0.60
CA VAL A 90 -5.23 -21.58 -0.39
C VAL A 90 -4.07 -21.03 -1.24
N ASN A 91 -3.80 -19.71 -1.25
CA ASN A 91 -3.06 -19.08 -2.36
C ASN A 91 -1.60 -18.70 -2.07
N ALA A 92 -1.15 -18.61 -0.82
CA ALA A 92 0.26 -18.24 -0.54
C ALA A 92 1.26 -19.29 -1.04
N LEU A 93 0.85 -20.56 -1.04
CA LEU A 93 1.62 -21.69 -1.58
C LEU A 93 1.61 -21.77 -3.12
N ILE A 94 0.71 -21.05 -3.80
CA ILE A 94 0.47 -21.17 -5.26
C ILE A 94 0.80 -19.88 -6.02
N SER A 95 0.73 -18.72 -5.36
CA SER A 95 1.02 -17.42 -5.97
C SER A 95 2.48 -17.28 -6.41
N THR A 96 2.68 -16.66 -7.57
CA THR A 96 4.01 -16.30 -8.08
C THR A 96 4.65 -15.21 -7.22
N THR A 97 5.99 -15.10 -7.27
CA THR A 97 6.74 -14.09 -6.49
C THR A 97 6.31 -12.67 -6.88
N ASP A 98 5.98 -12.43 -8.16
CA ASP A 98 5.48 -11.13 -8.64
C ASP A 98 4.05 -10.80 -8.18
N GLU A 99 3.16 -11.80 -8.10
CA GLU A 99 1.81 -11.62 -7.55
C GLU A 99 1.86 -11.25 -6.07
N LEU A 100 2.71 -11.95 -5.30
CA LEU A 100 2.88 -11.69 -3.88
C LEU A 100 3.55 -10.33 -3.64
N MET A 101 4.54 -9.92 -4.46
CA MET A 101 5.08 -8.55 -4.43
C MET A 101 4.00 -7.49 -4.70
N SER A 102 3.19 -7.68 -5.74
CA SER A 102 2.10 -6.76 -6.08
C SER A 102 1.10 -6.62 -4.93
N LYS A 103 0.82 -7.72 -4.23
CA LYS A 103 -0.05 -7.75 -3.06
C LYS A 103 0.55 -6.99 -1.87
N ILE A 104 1.84 -7.19 -1.58
CA ILE A 104 2.56 -6.47 -0.52
C ILE A 104 2.51 -4.96 -0.76
N VAL A 105 2.77 -4.52 -1.99
CA VAL A 105 2.72 -3.10 -2.35
C VAL A 105 1.31 -2.53 -2.16
N ALA A 106 0.26 -3.24 -2.59
CA ALA A 106 -1.11 -2.78 -2.42
C ALA A 106 -1.54 -2.68 -0.95
N LEU A 107 -1.11 -3.63 -0.11
CA LEU A 107 -1.37 -3.62 1.32
C LEU A 107 -0.60 -2.49 2.04
N ASP A 108 0.68 -2.29 1.71
CA ASP A 108 1.48 -1.18 2.26
C ASP A 108 0.86 0.19 1.93
N MET A 109 0.36 0.37 0.70
CA MET A 109 -0.38 1.57 0.32
C MET A 109 -1.67 1.76 1.14
N LEU A 110 -2.44 0.69 1.35
CA LEU A 110 -3.68 0.74 2.15
C LEU A 110 -3.41 1.15 3.60
N LEU A 111 -2.39 0.57 4.22
CA LEU A 111 -2.05 0.86 5.62
C LEU A 111 -1.57 2.32 5.76
N ASN A 112 -0.81 2.83 4.80
CA ASN A 112 -0.40 4.24 4.77
C ASN A 112 -1.57 5.22 4.56
N GLU A 113 -2.59 4.83 3.79
CA GLU A 113 -3.77 5.68 3.56
C GLU A 113 -4.55 5.93 4.86
N LEU A 114 -4.49 5.02 5.84
CA LEU A 114 -5.06 5.24 7.17
C LEU A 114 -4.37 6.39 7.91
N GLY A 115 -3.04 6.53 7.75
CA GLY A 115 -2.30 7.67 8.32
C GLY A 115 -2.74 9.02 7.73
N THR A 116 -3.36 9.01 6.55
CA THR A 116 -3.97 10.20 5.92
C THR A 116 -5.44 10.39 6.27
N CYS A 117 -6.01 9.50 7.12
CA CYS A 117 -7.32 9.73 7.69
C CYS A 117 -7.32 11.14 8.22
N PRO A 118 -8.27 12.00 7.79
CA PRO A 118 -8.36 13.32 8.37
C PRO A 118 -8.46 13.10 9.87
N SER A 119 -7.36 13.35 10.58
CA SER A 119 -7.39 13.42 12.03
C SER A 119 -8.46 14.46 12.24
N LEU A 120 -9.54 14.04 12.91
CA LEU A 120 -10.58 14.98 13.25
C LEU A 120 -9.87 15.95 14.21
N ALA A 121 -9.25 17.00 13.66
CA ALA A 121 -8.50 17.98 14.42
C ALA A 121 -9.41 18.62 15.49
N ASP A 122 -10.73 18.44 15.33
CA ASP A 122 -11.77 18.58 16.34
C ASP A 122 -12.47 17.23 16.64
N ALA A 123 -11.76 16.30 17.28
CA ALA A 123 -12.28 15.03 17.84
C ALA A 123 -13.46 15.22 18.83
N ALA A 124 -13.78 16.47 19.17
CA ALA A 124 -14.95 16.89 19.92
C ALA A 124 -16.19 17.19 19.05
N SER A 125 -16.11 17.05 17.72
CA SER A 125 -17.20 17.39 16.81
C SER A 125 -18.35 16.38 16.86
N ALA A 126 -19.58 16.89 16.71
CA ALA A 126 -20.82 16.10 16.64
C ALA A 126 -20.80 14.98 15.56
N LEU A 127 -19.82 14.99 14.66
CA LEU A 127 -19.62 13.95 13.66
C LEU A 127 -19.02 12.66 14.26
N ALA A 128 -18.08 12.76 15.20
CA ALA A 128 -17.42 11.59 15.80
C ALA A 128 -18.40 10.74 16.65
N SER A 129 -19.40 11.39 17.24
CA SER A 129 -20.48 10.74 17.98
C SER A 129 -21.61 10.19 17.09
N HIS A 130 -21.59 10.49 15.79
CA HIS A 130 -22.62 10.02 14.88
C HIS A 130 -22.49 8.51 14.64
N THR A 131 -23.57 7.76 14.89
CA THR A 131 -23.58 6.28 14.84
C THR A 131 -23.07 5.71 13.52
N LEU A 132 -23.45 6.29 12.37
CA LEU A 132 -22.95 5.84 11.07
C LEU A 132 -21.44 6.01 10.89
N ILE A 133 -20.86 7.08 11.45
CA ILE A 133 -19.42 7.34 11.35
C ILE A 133 -18.68 6.31 12.20
N GLN A 134 -19.14 6.10 13.44
CA GLN A 134 -18.63 5.06 14.33
C GLN A 134 -18.71 3.66 13.70
N ASP A 135 -19.82 3.33 13.05
CA ASP A 135 -19.98 2.05 12.36
C ASP A 135 -19.02 1.91 11.19
N THR A 136 -18.81 2.96 10.38
CA THR A 136 -17.81 2.90 9.30
C THR A 136 -16.39 2.80 9.85
N PHE A 137 -16.09 3.49 10.95
CA PHE A 137 -14.79 3.42 11.59
C PHE A 137 -14.52 2.02 12.16
N ARG A 138 -15.51 1.38 12.80
CA ARG A 138 -15.41 -0.02 13.23
C ARG A 138 -15.06 -0.97 12.10
N LEU A 139 -15.64 -0.78 10.92
CA LEU A 139 -15.32 -1.58 9.74
C LEU A 139 -13.87 -1.36 9.31
N ILE A 140 -13.39 -0.12 9.30
CA ILE A 140 -12.00 0.25 8.95
C ILE A 140 -11.01 -0.37 9.93
N VAL A 141 -11.24 -0.24 11.23
CA VAL A 141 -10.36 -0.82 12.26
C VAL A 141 -10.25 -2.33 12.09
N LYS A 142 -11.37 -3.01 11.88
CA LYS A 142 -11.40 -4.46 11.65
C LYS A 142 -10.64 -4.84 10.39
N ASP A 143 -10.88 -4.14 9.29
CA ASP A 143 -10.20 -4.45 8.02
C ASP A 143 -8.70 -4.17 8.12
N TYR A 144 -8.30 -3.02 8.67
CA TYR A 144 -6.91 -2.67 8.90
C TYR A 144 -6.15 -3.74 9.69
N ALA A 145 -6.73 -4.22 10.79
CA ALA A 145 -6.14 -5.31 11.57
C ALA A 145 -5.88 -6.56 10.71
N ASN A 146 -6.91 -7.02 10.00
CA ASN A 146 -6.79 -8.19 9.12
C ASN A 146 -5.77 -7.98 7.99
N LYS A 147 -5.72 -6.79 7.40
CA LYS A 147 -4.77 -6.46 6.31
C LYS A 147 -3.34 -6.30 6.81
N ARG A 148 -3.15 -5.83 8.04
CA ARG A 148 -1.85 -5.78 8.71
C ARG A 148 -1.30 -7.18 8.97
N GLU A 149 -2.11 -8.07 9.54
CA GLU A 149 -1.74 -9.47 9.75
C GLU A 149 -1.40 -10.17 8.43
N LEU A 150 -2.18 -9.90 7.39
CA LEU A 150 -1.92 -10.42 6.06
C LEU A 150 -0.59 -9.90 5.48
N LEU A 151 -0.30 -8.60 5.60
CA LEU A 151 0.97 -8.04 5.13
C LEU A 151 2.15 -8.67 5.87
N HIS A 152 2.03 -8.82 7.19
CA HIS A 152 3.03 -9.51 8.02
C HIS A 152 3.30 -10.92 7.50
N TYR A 153 2.24 -11.70 7.25
CA TYR A 153 2.37 -13.05 6.71
C TYR A 153 3.04 -13.07 5.32
N CYS A 154 2.68 -12.14 4.43
CA CYS A 154 3.28 -12.06 3.09
C CYS A 154 4.78 -11.72 3.16
N LEU A 155 5.18 -10.83 4.08
CA LEU A 155 6.58 -10.50 4.32
C LEU A 155 7.35 -11.67 4.93
N LYS A 156 6.72 -12.45 5.81
CA LYS A 156 7.32 -13.64 6.38
C LYS A 156 7.60 -14.69 5.32
N GLU A 157 6.60 -15.00 4.50
CA GLU A 157 6.71 -15.93 3.37
C GLU A 157 7.84 -15.53 2.40
N MET A 158 7.94 -14.24 2.07
CA MET A 158 9.02 -13.71 1.23
C MET A 158 10.40 -13.89 1.87
N SER A 159 10.50 -13.66 3.19
CA SER A 159 11.77 -13.75 3.92
C SER A 159 12.24 -15.19 4.14
N GLU A 160 11.33 -16.14 4.28
CA GLU A 160 11.68 -17.53 4.57
C GLU A 160 11.95 -18.33 3.29
N ASN A 161 11.16 -18.10 2.24
CA ASN A 161 11.11 -19.03 1.10
C ASN A 161 11.59 -18.45 -0.24
N ARG A 162 11.62 -17.12 -0.42
CA ARG A 162 11.73 -16.52 -1.77
C ARG A 162 12.88 -15.53 -1.96
N ILE A 163 13.68 -15.26 -0.93
CA ILE A 163 14.81 -14.32 -0.99
C ILE A 163 15.74 -14.50 -2.22
N PRO A 164 16.13 -15.74 -2.61
CA PRO A 164 17.05 -15.91 -3.73
C PRO A 164 16.51 -15.44 -5.08
N GLU A 165 15.19 -15.35 -5.24
CA GLU A 165 14.51 -14.97 -6.49
C GLU A 165 14.33 -13.45 -6.62
N LEU A 166 14.63 -12.69 -5.56
CA LEU A 166 14.30 -11.28 -5.49
C LEU A 166 15.38 -10.38 -6.11
N SER A 167 14.93 -9.37 -6.84
CA SER A 167 15.78 -8.28 -7.30
C SER A 167 16.04 -7.25 -6.20
N GLY A 168 17.13 -6.49 -6.34
CA GLY A 168 17.49 -5.40 -5.40
C GLY A 168 16.36 -4.38 -5.15
N PRO A 169 15.62 -3.93 -6.18
CA PRO A 169 14.44 -3.07 -5.99
C PRO A 169 13.32 -3.73 -5.19
N GLN A 170 13.04 -5.02 -5.43
CA GLN A 170 12.02 -5.77 -4.69
C GLN A 170 12.40 -5.88 -3.21
N ILE A 171 13.67 -6.19 -2.90
CA ILE A 171 14.17 -6.23 -1.51
C ILE A 171 14.06 -4.87 -0.82
N THR A 172 14.32 -3.78 -1.54
CA THR A 172 14.19 -2.43 -0.99
C THR A 172 12.73 -2.08 -0.68
N GLN A 173 11.79 -2.50 -1.54
CA GLN A 173 10.35 -2.37 -1.30
C GLN A 173 9.90 -3.19 -0.09
N LEU A 174 10.39 -4.42 0.07
CA LEU A 174 10.10 -5.26 1.25
C LEU A 174 10.64 -4.63 2.52
N LEU A 175 11.87 -4.10 2.48
CA LEU A 175 12.47 -3.39 3.61
C LEU A 175 11.67 -2.14 3.99
N HIS A 176 11.19 -1.39 2.99
CA HIS A 176 10.29 -0.26 3.21
C HIS A 176 9.01 -0.72 3.90
N ALA A 177 8.32 -1.74 3.36
CA ALA A 177 7.09 -2.27 3.94
C ALA A 177 7.28 -2.80 5.37
N CYS A 178 8.39 -3.48 5.67
CA CYS A 178 8.74 -3.88 7.05
C CYS A 178 8.89 -2.67 7.97
N LYS A 179 9.64 -1.65 7.55
CA LYS A 179 9.85 -0.44 8.33
C LYS A 179 8.56 0.35 8.52
N THR A 180 7.71 0.42 7.49
CA THR A 180 6.38 1.02 7.56
C THR A 180 5.51 0.23 8.54
N LEU A 181 5.55 -1.10 8.54
CA LEU A 181 4.80 -1.90 9.51
C LEU A 181 5.27 -1.75 10.96
N SER A 182 6.58 -1.63 11.16
CA SER A 182 7.17 -1.35 12.48
C SER A 182 6.88 0.07 12.94
N SER A 183 6.99 1.07 12.06
CA SER A 183 6.67 2.46 12.38
C SER A 183 5.15 2.69 12.51
N THR A 184 4.33 1.92 11.79
CA THR A 184 2.88 1.86 12.00
C THR A 184 2.49 1.05 13.25
N GLY A 185 3.44 0.41 13.93
CA GLY A 185 3.30 0.07 15.36
C GLY A 185 2.98 1.32 16.20
N ALA A 186 3.59 2.47 15.88
CA ALA A 186 3.18 3.78 16.43
C ALA A 186 1.83 4.28 15.87
N SER A 187 1.44 3.87 14.67
CA SER A 187 0.11 4.11 14.08
C SER A 187 -1.00 3.27 14.73
N TYR A 188 -0.65 2.22 15.49
CA TYR A 188 -1.60 1.57 16.41
C TYR A 188 -1.97 2.52 17.56
N GLY A 189 -1.01 3.33 18.03
CA GLY A 189 -1.27 4.48 18.90
C GLY A 189 -2.23 5.47 18.24
N THR A 190 -2.01 5.82 16.97
CA THR A 190 -2.92 6.70 16.20
C THR A 190 -4.31 6.07 16.02
N LEU A 191 -4.40 4.76 15.77
CA LEU A 191 -5.66 4.03 15.67
C LEU A 191 -6.40 3.99 17.00
N ASN A 192 -5.67 3.80 18.09
CA ASN A 192 -6.22 3.82 19.44
C ASN A 192 -6.71 5.23 19.80
N GLU A 193 -5.94 6.28 19.49
CA GLU A 193 -6.33 7.68 19.65
C GLU A 193 -7.57 8.01 18.82
N LEU A 194 -7.61 7.59 17.55
CA LEU A 194 -8.78 7.74 16.70
C LEU A 194 -9.97 6.95 17.27
N ALA A 195 -9.78 5.72 17.71
CA ALA A 195 -10.85 4.92 18.29
C ALA A 195 -11.42 5.52 19.57
N LEU A 196 -10.56 6.09 20.43
CA LEU A 196 -10.97 6.88 21.58
C LEU A 196 -11.79 8.11 21.15
N SER A 197 -11.34 8.82 20.10
CA SER A 197 -12.09 9.98 19.55
C SER A 197 -13.47 9.60 19.03
N PHE A 198 -13.60 8.43 18.39
CA PHE A 198 -14.86 7.91 17.88
C PHE A 198 -15.70 7.18 18.95
N LYS A 199 -15.22 7.04 20.18
CA LYS A 199 -15.85 6.23 21.25
C LYS A 199 -16.14 4.79 20.78
N VAL A 200 -15.22 4.25 19.99
CA VAL A 200 -15.27 2.88 19.47
C VAL A 200 -14.30 2.04 20.27
N ALA A 201 -14.79 0.97 20.88
CA ALA A 201 -13.92 -0.01 21.51
C ALA A 201 -13.11 -0.74 20.44
N VAL A 202 -11.79 -0.64 20.51
CA VAL A 202 -10.89 -1.51 19.73
C VAL A 202 -10.88 -2.88 20.41
N PRO A 203 -11.09 -3.99 19.68
CA PRO A 203 -11.01 -5.32 20.27
C PRO A 203 -9.61 -5.57 20.88
N LEU A 204 -9.59 -5.84 22.20
CA LEU A 204 -8.38 -6.16 22.99
C LEU A 204 -7.47 -7.28 22.45
N PRO A 205 -7.96 -8.35 21.77
CA PRO A 205 -7.09 -9.43 21.24
C PRO A 205 -6.03 -8.94 20.24
N LEU A 206 -6.19 -7.72 19.73
CA LEU A 206 -5.22 -7.13 18.83
C LEU A 206 -3.97 -6.61 19.54
N LEU A 207 -4.01 -6.31 20.85
CA LEU A 207 -2.86 -5.72 21.59
C LEU A 207 -1.76 -6.76 21.89
N ASP A 208 -2.12 -7.97 22.30
CA ASP A 208 -1.15 -9.00 22.73
C ASP A 208 -0.37 -9.60 21.55
N HIS A 209 -0.94 -9.59 20.34
CA HIS A 209 -0.25 -10.04 19.13
C HIS A 209 0.77 -9.01 18.60
N VAL A 210 0.67 -7.72 18.95
CA VAL A 210 1.54 -6.67 18.37
C VAL A 210 3.00 -6.85 18.78
N THR A 211 3.28 -7.16 20.04
CA THR A 211 4.66 -7.22 20.57
C THR A 211 5.45 -8.39 19.98
N SER A 212 4.82 -9.55 19.83
CA SER A 212 5.43 -10.70 19.15
C SER A 212 5.67 -10.40 17.65
N THR A 213 4.72 -9.74 16.98
CA THR A 213 4.87 -9.38 15.57
C THR A 213 5.94 -8.31 15.33
N GLU A 214 6.17 -7.39 16.26
CA GLU A 214 7.21 -6.36 16.12
C GLU A 214 8.62 -6.95 16.16
N GLN A 215 8.85 -7.94 17.02
CA GLN A 215 10.12 -8.66 17.06
C GLN A 215 10.34 -9.49 15.78
N GLU A 216 9.30 -10.15 15.27
CA GLU A 216 9.36 -10.88 13.98
C GLU A 216 9.66 -9.92 12.81
N LEU A 217 9.05 -8.73 12.79
CA LEU A 217 9.32 -7.68 11.79
C LEU A 217 10.76 -7.17 11.84
N LEU A 218 11.33 -7.02 13.03
CA LEU A 218 12.74 -6.65 13.19
C LEU A 218 13.63 -7.72 12.56
N ASN A 219 13.41 -8.99 12.90
CA ASN A 219 14.17 -10.12 12.34
C ASN A 219 14.05 -10.17 10.80
N MET A 220 12.84 -10.00 10.25
CA MET A 220 12.63 -9.93 8.79
C MET A 220 13.39 -8.75 8.16
N SER A 221 13.40 -7.59 8.82
CA SER A 221 14.12 -6.41 8.32
C SER A 221 15.64 -6.63 8.24
N GLU A 222 16.21 -7.35 9.20
CA GLU A 222 17.63 -7.73 9.20
C GLU A 222 17.93 -8.69 8.05
N VAL A 223 17.06 -9.67 7.83
CA VAL A 223 17.17 -10.62 6.73
C VAL A 223 17.16 -9.91 5.37
N TYR A 224 16.23 -8.97 5.14
CA TYR A 224 16.20 -8.19 3.91
C TYR A 224 17.41 -7.26 3.76
N THR A 225 17.89 -6.68 4.86
CA THR A 225 19.10 -5.85 4.85
C THR A 225 20.33 -6.67 4.46
N ALA A 226 20.48 -7.87 5.02
CA ALA A 226 21.56 -8.78 4.66
C ALA A 226 21.48 -9.21 3.19
N ALA A 227 20.28 -9.47 2.67
CA ALA A 227 20.08 -9.79 1.25
C ALA A 227 20.47 -8.62 0.33
N ALA A 228 20.09 -7.38 0.69
CA ALA A 228 20.47 -6.18 -0.05
C ALA A 228 22.00 -5.99 -0.12
N LEU A 229 22.70 -6.20 0.99
CA LEU A 229 24.16 -6.10 1.06
C LEU A 229 24.86 -7.15 0.19
N ARG A 230 24.36 -8.40 0.18
CA ARG A 230 24.90 -9.45 -0.70
C ARG A 230 24.80 -9.09 -2.17
N LEU A 231 23.67 -8.50 -2.59
CA LEU A 231 23.49 -8.03 -3.96
C LEU A 231 24.40 -6.86 -4.30
N SER A 232 24.62 -5.91 -3.37
CA SER A 232 25.56 -4.82 -3.59
C SER A 232 27.00 -5.31 -3.71
N ASP A 233 27.42 -6.26 -2.87
CA ASP A 233 28.76 -6.83 -2.90
C ASP A 233 28.99 -7.63 -4.18
N ALA A 234 28.01 -8.44 -4.62
CA ALA A 234 28.06 -9.15 -5.89
C ALA A 234 28.14 -8.19 -7.08
N ALA A 235 27.39 -7.08 -7.06
CA ALA A 235 27.44 -6.06 -8.10
C ALA A 235 28.80 -5.34 -8.14
N LEU A 236 29.39 -5.06 -6.98
CA LEU A 236 30.73 -4.48 -6.87
C LEU A 236 31.81 -5.45 -7.38
N GLN A 237 31.75 -6.72 -6.98
CA GLN A 237 32.67 -7.75 -7.47
C GLN A 237 32.56 -7.97 -8.98
N GLY A 238 31.34 -7.96 -9.54
CA GLY A 238 31.12 -8.06 -10.99
C GLY A 238 31.72 -6.87 -11.75
N LYS A 239 31.57 -5.64 -11.22
CA LYS A 239 32.18 -4.43 -11.80
C LYS A 239 33.72 -4.47 -11.70
N CYS A 240 34.26 -4.88 -10.56
CA CYS A 240 35.70 -5.06 -10.37
C CYS A 240 36.25 -6.14 -11.31
N GLY A 241 35.57 -7.27 -11.47
CA GLY A 241 35.96 -8.33 -12.40
C GLY A 241 35.89 -7.90 -13.86
N ALA A 242 34.90 -7.09 -14.25
CA ALA A 242 34.82 -6.49 -15.58
C ALA A 242 35.96 -5.49 -15.81
N LEU A 243 36.29 -4.65 -14.83
CA LEU A 243 37.44 -3.74 -14.88
C LEU A 243 38.76 -4.50 -14.96
N ILE A 244 38.95 -5.57 -14.19
CA ILE A 244 40.15 -6.42 -14.25
C ILE A 244 40.27 -7.09 -15.62
N LYS A 245 39.17 -7.57 -16.22
CA LYS A 245 39.17 -8.09 -17.61
C LYS A 245 39.47 -7.02 -18.66
N TYR A 246 39.13 -5.76 -18.39
CA TYR A 246 39.48 -4.62 -19.25
C TYR A 246 40.95 -4.19 -19.09
N VAL A 247 41.53 -4.37 -17.90
CA VAL A 247 42.91 -3.99 -17.58
C VAL A 247 43.91 -5.11 -17.89
N ALA A 248 43.50 -6.38 -17.83
CA ALA A 248 44.29 -7.51 -18.25
C ALA A 248 44.36 -7.56 -19.79
N PRO A 249 45.54 -7.39 -20.42
CA PRO A 249 45.66 -7.50 -21.87
C PRO A 249 45.37 -8.95 -22.27
N SER A 250 44.42 -9.16 -23.18
CA SER A 250 44.13 -10.48 -23.76
C SER A 250 45.29 -11.05 -24.58
N ASP A 251 46.33 -10.26 -24.84
CA ASP A 251 47.58 -10.67 -25.47
C ASP A 251 48.71 -9.71 -25.06
N PRO A 252 49.88 -10.20 -24.58
CA PRO A 252 51.00 -9.35 -24.18
C PRO A 252 51.71 -8.65 -25.36
N LEU A 253 51.24 -8.79 -26.60
CA LEU A 253 51.87 -8.24 -27.81
C LEU A 253 51.05 -7.16 -28.53
N THR A 254 49.91 -6.72 -27.98
CA THR A 254 49.14 -5.61 -28.56
C THR A 254 48.92 -4.48 -27.56
N PRO A 255 49.36 -3.24 -27.85
CA PRO A 255 49.17 -2.12 -26.93
C PRO A 255 47.67 -1.78 -26.78
N PRO A 256 47.23 -1.34 -25.57
CA PRO A 256 45.85 -0.96 -25.36
C PRO A 256 45.48 0.25 -26.24
N LYS A 257 44.43 0.11 -27.06
CA LYS A 257 43.85 1.25 -27.77
C LYS A 257 43.23 2.20 -26.75
N LEU A 258 43.87 3.35 -26.55
CA LEU A 258 43.28 4.49 -25.84
C LEU A 258 41.90 4.81 -26.44
N PRO A 259 40.87 5.11 -25.62
CA PRO A 259 39.62 5.62 -26.14
C PRO A 259 39.91 6.95 -26.86
N GLY A 260 39.56 7.02 -28.15
CA GLY A 260 39.67 8.24 -28.93
C GLY A 260 38.85 9.37 -28.29
N PRO A 261 39.23 10.64 -28.51
CA PRO A 261 38.60 11.77 -27.84
C PRO A 261 37.10 11.77 -28.12
N ALA A 262 36.30 11.89 -27.06
CA ALA A 262 34.87 12.07 -27.16
C ALA A 262 34.59 13.33 -27.99
N ILE A 263 34.08 13.14 -29.21
CA ILE A 263 33.58 14.22 -30.05
C ILE A 263 32.33 14.76 -29.35
N PHE A 264 32.48 15.82 -28.56
CA PHE A 264 31.38 16.67 -28.14
C PHE A 264 30.70 17.24 -29.39
N ARG A 265 29.60 16.63 -29.83
CA ARG A 265 28.70 17.28 -30.78
C ARG A 265 27.96 18.38 -30.05
N HIS A 266 28.42 19.62 -30.21
CA HIS A 266 27.60 20.80 -29.95
C HIS A 266 26.37 20.75 -30.86
N SER A 267 25.20 20.51 -30.28
CA SER A 267 23.91 20.74 -30.94
C SER A 267 23.79 22.24 -31.23
N LYS A 268 23.85 22.61 -32.51
CA LYS A 268 23.51 23.95 -33.01
C LYS A 268 22.09 24.29 -32.56
N VAL A 269 21.98 25.38 -31.80
CA VAL A 269 20.74 26.15 -31.65
C VAL A 269 20.36 26.66 -33.05
N VAL A 270 19.25 26.16 -33.59
CA VAL A 270 18.62 26.74 -34.78
C VAL A 270 17.61 27.76 -34.28
N SER A 271 17.94 29.03 -34.47
CA SER A 271 17.01 30.15 -34.48
C SER A 271 16.49 30.36 -35.90
N SER A 272 15.17 30.30 -36.07
CA SER A 272 14.40 30.86 -37.18
C SER A 272 13.10 31.34 -36.54
N GLN A 273 12.90 32.66 -36.41
CA GLN A 273 12.16 33.51 -37.37
C GLN A 273 10.74 33.00 -37.61
#